data_AF-A0A3B8HGK0-F1
#
_entry.id   AF-A0A3B8HGK0-F1
#
_cell.length_a   1.000
_cell.length_b   1.000
_cell.length_c   1.000
_cell.angle_alpha   90.00
_cell.angle_beta   90.00
_cell.angle_gamma   90.00
#
_symmetry.space_group_name_H-M   'P 1'
#
loop_
_entity.id
_entity.type
_entity.pdbx_description
1 polymer ?
#
loop_
_entity_poly.entity_id
_entity_poly.type
_entity_poly.pdbx_seq_one_letter_code
_entity_poly.pdbx_strand_id
1 'polypeptide(L)'
;MNLWEQYRAELIADLYEFTMAAGYWAEGMQSDATFSLFVRKYPTNRAYFVAAGVEHLVDLIEGLRFGADSLDYLASTGKFSPEFLELLARFRFSGSIRALPEGTLFFTNEPVVEVTGPILEAQLIETLVINVVHL
;
A
#
# COMPACT_ATOMS: atom_id res chain seq x y z
N MET A 1 16.01 17.27 1.85
CA MET A 1 15.27 17.19 0.59
C MET A 1 14.66 15.80 0.55
N ASN A 2 13.38 15.69 0.91
CA ASN A 2 12.72 14.39 1.00
C ASN A 2 12.45 13.92 -0.44
N LEU A 3 13.10 12.85 -0.89
CA LEU A 3 12.97 12.33 -2.26
C LEU A 3 11.50 12.08 -2.65
N TRP A 4 10.66 11.84 -1.65
CA TRP A 4 9.24 11.49 -1.78
C TRP A 4 8.30 12.65 -2.05
N GLU A 5 8.68 13.91 -1.83
CA GLU A 5 7.84 15.08 -2.17
C GLU A 5 7.56 15.21 -3.67
N GLN A 6 8.35 14.53 -4.51
CA GLN A 6 8.19 14.53 -5.97
C GLN A 6 7.28 13.42 -6.48
N TYR A 7 6.90 12.45 -5.64
CA TYR A 7 6.13 11.27 -6.03
C TYR A 7 4.69 11.35 -5.54
N ARG A 8 3.75 10.92 -6.41
CA ARG A 8 2.33 10.78 -6.08
C ARG A 8 2.13 9.43 -5.40
N ALA A 9 2.20 9.39 -4.06
CA ALA A 9 2.14 8.15 -3.28
C ALA A 9 0.89 7.30 -3.60
N GLU A 10 -0.23 7.95 -3.93
CA GLU A 10 -1.49 7.32 -4.33
C GLU A 10 -1.42 6.58 -5.69
N LEU A 11 -0.39 6.84 -6.50
CA LEU A 11 -0.14 6.17 -7.77
C LEU A 11 1.07 5.23 -7.72
N ILE A 12 1.71 5.06 -6.54
CA ILE A 12 2.75 4.04 -6.33
C ILE A 12 2.07 2.68 -6.14
N ALA A 13 1.52 2.19 -7.25
CA ALA A 13 0.80 0.94 -7.34
C ALA A 13 0.90 0.39 -8.76
N ASP A 14 0.98 -0.94 -8.86
CA ASP A 14 0.76 -1.59 -10.13
C ASP A 14 -0.70 -1.41 -10.57
N LEU A 15 -0.95 -1.35 -11.89
CA LEU A 15 -2.30 -1.16 -12.41
C LEU A 15 -3.30 -2.21 -11.91
N TYR A 16 -2.81 -3.43 -11.60
CA TYR A 16 -3.67 -4.50 -11.11
C TYR A 16 -4.35 -4.13 -9.79
N GLU A 17 -3.68 -3.35 -8.91
CA GLU A 17 -4.22 -2.93 -7.61
C GLU A 17 -5.52 -2.16 -7.78
N PHE A 18 -5.53 -1.20 -8.71
CA PHE A 18 -6.73 -0.42 -9.04
C PHE A 18 -7.81 -1.28 -9.69
N THR A 19 -7.45 -2.20 -10.58
CA THR A 19 -8.44 -3.07 -11.22
C THR A 19 -9.07 -4.07 -10.26
N MET A 20 -8.31 -4.59 -9.28
CA MET A 20 -8.84 -5.45 -8.23
C MET A 20 -9.71 -4.66 -7.26
N ALA A 21 -9.27 -3.47 -6.84
CA ALA A 21 -10.07 -2.56 -6.03
C ALA A 21 -11.42 -2.21 -6.70
N ALA A 22 -11.41 -1.93 -8.01
CA ALA A 22 -12.62 -1.70 -8.78
C ALA A 22 -13.52 -2.95 -8.83
N GLY A 23 -12.94 -4.14 -8.95
CA GLY A 23 -13.66 -5.41 -8.86
C GLY A 23 -14.31 -5.63 -7.49
N TYR A 24 -13.56 -5.42 -6.40
CA TYR A 24 -14.10 -5.50 -5.03
C TYR A 24 -15.24 -4.52 -4.82
N TRP A 25 -15.10 -3.29 -5.30
CA TRP A 25 -16.16 -2.29 -5.21
C TRP A 25 -17.41 -2.70 -5.98
N ALA A 26 -17.26 -3.15 -7.23
CA ALA A 26 -18.37 -3.55 -8.08
C ALA A 26 -19.16 -4.75 -7.51
N GLU A 27 -18.46 -5.69 -6.87
CA GLU A 27 -19.06 -6.87 -6.23
C GLU A 27 -19.53 -6.59 -4.78
N GLY A 28 -19.39 -5.36 -4.28
CA GLY A 28 -19.80 -4.98 -2.92
C GLY A 28 -18.98 -5.67 -1.82
N MET A 29 -17.73 -6.05 -2.11
CA MET A 29 -16.83 -6.70 -1.16
C MET A 29 -16.25 -5.67 -0.18
N GLN A 30 -16.78 -5.65 1.03
CA GLN A 30 -16.40 -4.69 2.08
C GLN A 30 -15.77 -5.34 3.32
N SER A 31 -15.57 -6.66 3.30
CA SER A 31 -14.98 -7.37 4.43
C SER A 31 -13.55 -6.93 4.71
N ASP A 32 -13.17 -6.97 5.98
CA ASP A 32 -11.78 -6.77 6.38
C ASP A 32 -10.90 -7.92 5.88
N ALA A 33 -9.71 -7.57 5.42
CA ALA A 33 -8.65 -8.48 5.05
C ALA A 33 -7.37 -8.12 5.81
N THR A 34 -6.53 -9.13 6.07
CA THR A 34 -5.19 -8.91 6.64
C THR A 34 -4.13 -9.40 5.67
N PHE A 35 -3.21 -8.51 5.32
CA PHE A 35 -2.06 -8.78 4.48
C PHE A 35 -0.79 -8.71 5.32
N SER A 36 0.11 -9.67 5.13
CA SER A 36 1.37 -9.74 5.88
C SER A 36 2.56 -9.69 4.93
N LEU A 37 3.44 -8.71 5.13
CA LEU A 37 4.70 -8.57 4.40
C LEU A 37 5.80 -9.37 5.12
N PHE A 38 6.44 -10.29 4.40
CA PHE A 38 7.55 -11.09 4.91
C PHE A 38 8.52 -11.48 3.79
N VAL A 39 9.77 -11.76 4.17
CA VAL A 39 10.81 -12.21 3.24
C VAL A 39 10.89 -13.74 3.26
N ARG A 40 10.97 -14.37 2.09
CA ARG A 40 10.93 -15.85 1.98
C ARG A 40 12.30 -16.52 1.97
N LYS A 41 13.36 -15.82 1.56
CA LYS A 41 14.70 -16.37 1.33
C LYS A 41 15.77 -15.40 1.78
N TYR A 42 16.87 -15.94 2.28
CA TYR A 42 18.07 -15.17 2.59
C TYR A 42 18.85 -14.84 1.30
N PRO A 43 19.34 -13.60 1.15
CA PRO A 43 20.43 -13.30 0.23
C PRO A 43 21.68 -14.10 0.59
N THR A 44 22.55 -14.35 -0.40
CA THR A 44 23.84 -15.02 -0.16
C THR A 44 24.64 -14.28 0.91
N ASN A 45 25.13 -15.02 1.91
CA ASN A 45 25.92 -14.50 3.04
C ASN A 45 25.19 -13.54 4.01
N ARG A 46 23.85 -13.59 4.13
CA ARG A 46 23.10 -12.90 5.19
C ARG A 46 22.39 -13.89 6.11
N ALA A 47 22.48 -13.68 7.42
CA ALA A 47 21.89 -14.55 8.44
C ALA A 47 20.60 -13.97 9.09
N TYR A 48 20.36 -12.67 8.90
CA TYR A 48 19.21 -11.95 9.46
C TYR A 48 18.94 -10.69 8.63
N PHE A 49 17.81 -10.05 8.90
CA PHE A 49 17.43 -8.73 8.39
C PHE A 49 17.23 -7.76 9.56
N VAL A 50 17.17 -6.47 9.25
CA VAL A 50 16.88 -5.40 10.21
C VAL A 50 15.66 -4.65 9.69
N ALA A 51 14.63 -4.48 10.50
CA ALA A 51 13.44 -3.70 10.14
C ALA A 51 13.79 -2.20 10.03
N ALA A 52 13.37 -1.56 8.93
CA ALA A 52 13.55 -0.13 8.67
C ALA A 52 12.44 0.39 7.73
N GLY A 53 12.16 1.69 7.77
CA GLY A 53 11.21 2.36 6.86
C GLY A 53 9.74 2.39 7.33
N VAL A 54 9.46 1.92 8.55
CA VAL A 54 8.11 1.89 9.13
C VAL A 54 7.60 3.29 9.45
N GLU A 55 8.44 4.15 10.04
CA GLU A 55 8.08 5.54 10.36
C GLU A 55 7.67 6.27 9.07
N HIS A 56 8.49 6.13 8.03
CA HIS A 56 8.23 6.75 6.75
C HIS A 56 6.97 6.21 6.06
N LEU A 57 6.70 4.91 6.18
CA LEU A 57 5.48 4.29 5.66
C LEU A 57 4.23 4.91 6.30
N VAL A 58 4.25 5.13 7.62
CA VAL A 58 3.12 5.74 8.35
C VAL A 58 2.87 7.16 7.83
N ASP A 59 3.91 7.99 7.72
CA ASP A 59 3.79 9.36 7.20
C ASP A 59 3.12 9.40 5.81
N LEU A 60 3.53 8.48 4.91
CA LEU A 60 2.98 8.40 3.56
C LEU A 60 1.50 8.00 3.57
N ILE A 61 1.12 7.01 4.39
CA ILE A 61 -0.26 6.51 4.46
C ILE A 61 -1.20 7.54 5.10
N GLU A 62 -0.77 8.22 6.16
CA GLU A 62 -1.56 9.28 6.80
C GLU A 62 -1.88 10.42 5.80
N GLY A 63 -0.88 10.78 5.00
CA GLY A 63 -0.97 11.80 3.94
C GLY A 63 -1.57 11.32 2.62
N LEU A 64 -1.86 10.03 2.43
CA LEU A 64 -2.22 9.47 1.12
C LEU A 64 -3.60 9.92 0.66
N ARG A 65 -3.66 10.68 -0.44
CA ARG A 65 -4.90 11.24 -1.00
C ARG A 65 -4.83 11.22 -2.51
N PHE A 66 -5.94 10.89 -3.17
CA PHE A 66 -6.02 11.03 -4.63
C PHE A 66 -6.25 12.49 -5.02
N GLY A 67 -5.23 13.12 -5.61
CA GLY A 67 -5.33 14.45 -6.19
C GLY A 67 -6.07 14.46 -7.54
N ALA A 68 -6.51 15.65 -7.97
CA ALA A 68 -7.23 15.82 -9.23
C ALA A 68 -6.45 15.28 -10.43
N ASP A 69 -5.15 15.64 -10.57
CA ASP A 69 -4.29 15.15 -11.65
C ASP A 69 -4.21 13.61 -11.71
N SER A 70 -4.16 12.97 -10.54
CA SER A 70 -4.06 11.51 -10.41
C SER A 70 -5.37 10.84 -10.84
N LEU A 71 -6.52 11.42 -10.48
CA LEU A 71 -7.84 10.96 -10.91
C LEU A 71 -8.07 11.18 -12.40
N ASP A 72 -7.63 12.32 -12.94
CA ASP A 72 -7.70 12.63 -14.38
C ASP A 72 -6.86 11.63 -15.20
N TYR A 73 -5.66 11.30 -14.70
CA TYR A 73 -4.83 10.26 -15.30
C TYR A 73 -5.54 8.91 -15.29
N LEU A 74 -6.07 8.45 -14.15
CA LEU A 74 -6.82 7.19 -14.06
C LEU A 74 -8.05 7.19 -14.98
N ALA A 75 -8.79 8.29 -15.07
CA ALA A 75 -9.91 8.47 -16.00
C ALA A 75 -9.46 8.31 -17.45
N SER A 76 -8.33 8.91 -17.83
CA SER A 76 -7.81 8.86 -19.20
C SER A 76 -7.47 7.45 -19.69
N THR A 77 -7.28 6.50 -18.76
CA THR A 77 -7.04 5.09 -19.13
C THR A 77 -8.29 4.41 -19.70
N GLY A 78 -9.49 4.95 -19.46
CA GLY A 78 -10.77 4.35 -19.86
C GLY A 78 -11.12 3.04 -19.16
N LYS A 79 -10.44 2.69 -18.06
CA LYS A 79 -10.60 1.41 -17.35
C LYS A 79 -11.55 1.48 -16.15
N PHE A 80 -11.83 2.68 -15.65
CA PHE A 80 -12.52 2.89 -14.39
C PHE A 80 -13.82 3.68 -14.59
N SER A 81 -14.87 3.30 -13.87
CA SER A 81 -16.14 4.04 -13.93
C SER A 81 -16.04 5.37 -13.17
N PRO A 82 -16.85 6.38 -13.53
CA PRO A 82 -16.89 7.65 -12.81
C PRO A 82 -17.16 7.49 -11.31
N GLU A 83 -18.01 6.54 -10.93
CA GLU A 83 -18.38 6.27 -9.53
C GLU A 83 -17.20 5.70 -8.73
N PHE A 84 -16.39 4.83 -9.34
CA PHE A 84 -15.18 4.32 -8.70
C PHE A 84 -14.14 5.43 -8.52
N LEU A 85 -13.98 6.32 -9.50
CA LEU A 85 -13.09 7.48 -9.37
C LEU A 85 -13.56 8.45 -8.28
N GLU A 86 -14.88 8.63 -8.11
CA GLU A 86 -15.44 9.42 -7.01
C GLU A 86 -15.15 8.78 -5.64
N LEU A 87 -15.18 7.44 -5.56
CA LEU A 87 -14.74 6.71 -4.37
C LEU A 87 -13.26 6.98 -4.08
N LEU A 88 -12.38 6.90 -5.08
CA LEU A 88 -10.95 7.19 -4.91
C LEU A 88 -10.71 8.64 -4.46
N ALA A 89 -11.47 9.61 -4.97
CA ALA A 89 -11.37 11.02 -4.55
C ALA A 89 -11.66 11.21 -3.05
N ARG A 90 -12.53 10.37 -2.49
CA ARG A 90 -12.91 10.38 -1.06
C ARG A 90 -12.08 9.44 -0.21
N PHE A 91 -11.18 8.66 -0.83
CA PHE A 91 -10.39 7.64 -0.16
C PHE A 91 -9.62 8.20 1.04
N ARG A 92 -9.74 7.51 2.17
CA ARG A 92 -8.91 7.66 3.36
C ARG A 92 -8.64 6.26 3.87
N PHE A 93 -7.37 5.93 4.09
CA PHE A 93 -7.06 4.67 4.74
C PHE A 93 -7.63 4.67 6.16
N SER A 94 -8.46 3.69 6.47
CA SER A 94 -9.17 3.53 7.74
C SER A 94 -8.75 2.30 8.52
N GLY A 95 -7.88 1.47 7.92
CA GLY A 95 -7.35 0.26 8.53
C GLY A 95 -6.32 0.52 9.63
N SER A 96 -5.74 -0.57 10.11
CA SER A 96 -4.68 -0.61 11.11
C SER A 96 -3.42 -1.26 10.54
N ILE A 97 -2.27 -0.79 11.01
CA ILE A 97 -0.97 -1.32 10.63
C ILE A 97 -0.24 -1.74 11.89
N ARG A 98 0.27 -2.97 11.90
CA ARG A 98 1.15 -3.51 12.94
C ARG A 98 2.49 -3.79 12.30
N ALA A 99 3.58 -3.32 12.91
CA ALA A 99 4.92 -3.49 12.35
C ALA A 99 5.95 -3.75 13.45
N LEU A 100 7.05 -4.40 13.09
CA LEU A 100 8.21 -4.50 13.96
C LEU A 100 8.82 -3.10 14.18
N PRO A 101 9.28 -2.77 15.41
CA PRO A 101 10.01 -1.53 15.64
C PRO A 101 11.27 -1.44 14.77
N GLU A 102 11.62 -0.26 14.28
CA GLU A 102 12.85 -0.08 13.51
C GLU A 102 14.10 -0.47 14.31
N GLY A 103 15.07 -1.07 13.63
CA GLY A 103 16.27 -1.65 14.25
C GLY A 103 16.07 -3.08 14.79
N THR A 104 14.85 -3.62 14.78
CA THR A 104 14.57 -4.99 15.21
C THR A 104 15.12 -6.01 14.21
N LEU A 105 15.78 -7.05 14.72
CA LEU A 105 16.20 -8.18 13.89
C LEU A 105 15.01 -9.08 13.57
N PHE A 106 14.91 -9.54 12.32
CA PHE A 106 13.89 -10.51 11.91
C PHE A 106 14.45 -11.54 10.92
N PHE A 107 13.71 -12.63 10.74
CA PHE A 107 14.10 -13.78 9.93
C PHE A 107 13.10 -14.04 8.80
N THR A 108 13.47 -14.96 7.89
CA THR A 108 12.56 -15.34 6.80
C THR A 108 11.28 -15.99 7.31
N ASN A 109 10.16 -15.74 6.62
CA ASN A 109 8.83 -16.25 6.94
C ASN A 109 8.24 -15.71 8.24
N GLU A 110 8.73 -14.57 8.71
CA GLU A 110 8.17 -13.81 9.83
C GLU A 110 7.54 -12.51 9.29
N PRO A 111 6.30 -12.16 9.69
CA PRO A 111 5.68 -10.92 9.28
C PRO A 111 6.42 -9.72 9.89
N VAL A 112 6.80 -8.77 9.03
CA VAL A 112 7.46 -7.52 9.43
C VAL A 112 6.46 -6.37 9.52
N VAL A 113 5.48 -6.35 8.60
CA VAL A 113 4.36 -5.42 8.57
C VAL A 113 3.10 -6.21 8.27
N GLU A 114 2.03 -5.92 9.01
CA GLU A 114 0.69 -6.44 8.78
C GLU A 114 -0.29 -5.28 8.63
N VAL A 115 -1.06 -5.31 7.55
CA VAL A 115 -2.10 -4.32 7.24
C VAL A 115 -3.45 -5.00 7.37
N THR A 116 -4.34 -4.46 8.20
CA THR A 116 -5.70 -4.95 8.38
C THR A 116 -6.71 -3.84 8.11
N GLY A 117 -7.68 -4.06 7.23
CA GLY A 117 -8.76 -3.10 6.95
C GLY A 117 -9.65 -3.59 5.81
N PRO A 118 -10.58 -2.75 5.32
CA PRO A 118 -11.44 -3.10 4.19
C PRO A 118 -10.60 -3.55 3.01
N ILE A 119 -10.95 -4.68 2.39
CA ILE A 119 -10.11 -5.35 1.38
C ILE A 119 -9.67 -4.39 0.26
N LEU A 120 -10.55 -3.50 -0.18
CA LEU A 120 -10.25 -2.47 -1.17
C LEU A 120 -9.13 -1.53 -0.71
N GLU A 121 -9.19 -1.06 0.53
CA GLU A 121 -8.21 -0.11 1.06
C GLU A 121 -6.85 -0.77 1.28
N ALA A 122 -6.85 -1.98 1.84
CA ALA A 122 -5.63 -2.74 2.06
C ALA A 122 -4.93 -3.09 0.73
N GLN A 123 -5.70 -3.40 -0.31
CA GLN A 123 -5.18 -3.66 -1.66
C GLN A 123 -4.47 -2.43 -2.25
N LEU A 124 -5.10 -1.25 -2.16
CA LEU A 124 -4.58 -0.02 -2.77
C LEU A 124 -3.21 0.41 -2.22
N ILE A 125 -2.85 0.00 -1.00
CA ILE A 125 -1.58 0.36 -0.37
C ILE A 125 -0.52 -0.75 -0.40
N GLU A 126 -0.83 -1.93 -0.96
CA GLU A 126 0.07 -3.10 -0.96
C GLU A 126 1.43 -2.76 -1.60
N THR A 127 1.40 -2.26 -2.84
CA THR A 127 2.62 -1.92 -3.58
C THR A 127 3.43 -0.83 -2.87
N LEU A 128 2.78 0.16 -2.24
CA LEU A 128 3.45 1.21 -1.47
C LEU A 128 4.19 0.63 -0.26
N VAL A 129 3.52 -0.23 0.50
CA VAL A 129 4.10 -0.92 1.67
C VAL A 129 5.32 -1.75 1.26
N ILE A 130 5.21 -2.51 0.16
CA ILE A 130 6.33 -3.30 -0.37
C ILE A 130 7.50 -2.39 -0.74
N ASN A 131 7.27 -1.31 -1.51
CA ASN A 131 8.36 -0.44 -1.95
C ASN A 131 9.05 0.23 -0.76
N VAL A 132 8.32 0.80 0.20
CA VAL A 132 8.94 1.54 1.30
C VAL A 132 9.76 0.65 2.23
N VAL A 133 9.29 -0.58 2.50
CA VAL A 133 9.94 -1.49 3.46
C VAL A 133 10.98 -2.39 2.80
N HIS A 134 10.87 -2.65 1.49
CA HIS A 134 11.82 -3.49 0.75
C HIS A 134 13.01 -2.70 0.18
N LEU A 135 12.87 -1.39 -0.08
CA LEU A 135 13.92 -0.57 -0.71
C LEU A 135 15.12 -0.31 0.22
#